data_AF-A0A7S0F250-F1
#
_entry.id   AF-A0A7S0F250-F1
#
_cell.length_a   1.000
_cell.length_b   1.000
_cell.length_c   1.000
_cell.angle_alpha   90.00
_cell.angle_beta   90.00
_cell.angle_gamma   90.00
#
_symmetry.space_group_name_H-M   'P 1'
#
loop_
_entity.id
_entity.type
_entity.pdbx_description
1 polymer ?
#
loop_
_entity_poly.entity_id
_entity_poly.type
_entity_poly.pdbx_seq_one_letter_code
_entity_poly.pdbx_strand_id
1 'polypeptide(L)'
;TGILIVMVVGLAVDYAVHFTHFYNEATGNRFEKAQGALHGVGISVLGGALTTAGAALPLIFAPNFQFFHQAGVFIFFVAFFGLIFSLFLLIPLLMVCGPEGETGDVVAIFRGVRALCGHKPAQDDKAPTTQGGATRSEP
;
A
#
# COMPACT_ATOMS: atom_id res chain seq x y z
N THR A 1 22.60 3.25 -15.49
CA THR A 1 22.50 2.99 -14.04
C THR A 1 21.46 3.86 -13.34
N GLY A 2 21.39 5.18 -13.60
CA GLY A 2 20.39 6.06 -12.96
C GLY A 2 18.93 5.62 -13.13
N ILE A 3 18.54 5.18 -14.33
CA ILE A 3 17.18 4.65 -14.60
C ILE A 3 16.84 3.49 -13.66
N LEU A 4 17.77 2.55 -13.44
CA LEU A 4 17.52 1.38 -12.60
C LEU A 4 17.25 1.79 -11.15
N ILE A 5 17.97 2.79 -10.64
CA ILE A 5 17.76 3.30 -9.28
C ILE A 5 16.36 3.93 -9.15
N VAL A 6 15.95 4.75 -10.13
CA VAL A 6 14.61 5.36 -10.13
C VAL A 6 13.51 4.30 -10.24
N MET A 7 13.72 3.24 -11.03
CA MET A 7 12.78 2.11 -11.14
C MET A 7 12.64 1.34 -9.81
N VAL A 8 13.76 1.09 -9.11
CA VAL A 8 13.73 0.44 -7.79
C VAL A 8 12.90 1.28 -6.81
N VAL A 9 13.16 2.59 -6.74
CA VAL A 9 12.44 3.50 -5.83
C VAL A 9 10.96 3.59 -6.20
N GLY A 10 10.65 3.72 -7.49
CA GLY A 10 9.28 3.79 -7.98
C GLY A 10 8.47 2.54 -7.65
N LEU A 11 9.02 1.35 -7.91
CA LEU A 11 8.36 0.08 -7.59
C LEU A 11 8.18 -0.12 -6.08
N ALA A 12 9.18 0.26 -5.27
CA ALA A 12 9.07 0.17 -3.82
C ALA A 12 7.95 1.08 -3.25
N VAL A 13 7.87 2.32 -3.73
CA VAL A 13 6.84 3.28 -3.29
C VAL A 13 5.44 2.87 -3.77
N ASP A 14 5.31 2.40 -5.01
CA ASP A 14 4.03 1.93 -5.56
C ASP A 14 3.45 0.78 -4.72
N TYR A 15 4.26 -0.24 -4.44
CA TYR A 15 3.85 -1.35 -3.59
C TYR A 15 3.49 -0.88 -2.17
N ALA A 16 4.28 0.03 -1.59
CA ALA A 16 4.00 0.55 -0.25
C ALA A 16 2.67 1.32 -0.15
N VAL A 17 2.37 2.15 -1.15
CA VAL A 17 1.10 2.89 -1.21
C VAL A 17 -0.07 1.93 -1.36
N HIS A 18 0.04 0.92 -2.22
CA HIS A 18 -1.00 -0.10 -2.37
C HIS A 18 -1.28 -0.85 -1.06
N PHE A 19 -0.24 -1.30 -0.36
CA PHE A 19 -0.39 -1.96 0.94
C PHE A 19 -1.02 -1.04 2.00
N THR A 20 -0.54 0.20 2.09
CA THR A 20 -1.00 1.15 3.11
C THR A 20 -2.45 1.57 2.88
N HIS A 21 -2.85 1.77 1.62
CA HIS A 21 -4.22 2.14 1.27
C HIS A 21 -5.22 1.07 1.72
N PHE A 22 -4.94 -0.21 1.44
CA PHE A 22 -5.80 -1.30 1.88
C PHE A 22 -5.70 -1.59 3.38
N TYR A 23 -4.53 -1.35 3.99
CA TYR A 23 -4.40 -1.40 5.46
C TYR A 23 -5.26 -0.33 6.15
N ASN A 24 -5.41 0.84 5.52
CA ASN A 24 -6.28 1.91 6.04
C ASN A 24 -7.77 1.59 5.90
N GLU A 25 -8.15 0.91 4.81
CA GLU A 25 -9.53 0.48 4.58
C GLU A 25 -9.96 -0.70 5.47
N ALA A 26 -9.00 -1.56 5.84
CA ALA A 26 -9.26 -2.67 6.75
C ALA A 26 -9.66 -2.16 8.15
N THR A 27 -10.61 -2.82 8.81
CA THR A 27 -11.02 -2.54 10.19
C THR A 27 -10.70 -3.75 11.07
N GLY A 28 -10.23 -3.52 12.31
CA GLY A 28 -9.86 -4.61 13.23
C GLY A 28 -8.53 -4.40 13.95
N ASN A 29 -7.98 -5.47 14.49
CA ASN A 29 -6.70 -5.50 15.22
C ASN A 29 -5.51 -5.34 14.25
N ARG A 30 -4.35 -4.78 14.67
CA ARG A 30 -3.19 -4.56 13.77
C ARG A 30 -2.80 -5.78 12.94
N PHE A 31 -2.87 -6.96 13.54
CA PHE A 31 -2.53 -8.22 12.88
C PHE A 31 -3.53 -8.60 11.79
N GLU A 32 -4.82 -8.50 12.09
CA GLU A 32 -5.88 -8.82 11.14
C GLU A 32 -5.92 -7.81 9.98
N LYS A 33 -5.64 -6.52 10.25
CA LYS A 33 -5.51 -5.50 9.21
C LYS A 33 -4.33 -5.79 8.28
N ALA A 34 -3.16 -6.13 8.83
CA ALA A 34 -1.98 -6.46 8.04
C ALA A 34 -2.19 -7.73 7.19
N GLN A 35 -2.80 -8.77 7.79
CA GLN A 35 -3.13 -10.01 7.09
C GLN A 35 -4.21 -9.80 6.03
N GLY A 36 -5.24 -9.00 6.31
CA GLY A 36 -6.30 -8.64 5.37
C GLY A 36 -5.78 -7.81 4.20
N ALA A 37 -4.92 -6.82 4.46
CA ALA A 37 -4.26 -6.04 3.42
C ALA A 37 -3.37 -6.91 2.53
N LEU A 38 -2.63 -7.87 3.11
CA LEU A 38 -1.84 -8.83 2.36
C LEU A 38 -2.70 -9.69 1.44
N HIS A 39 -3.79 -10.24 1.95
CA HIS A 39 -4.65 -11.12 1.17
C HIS A 39 -5.39 -10.35 0.06
N GLY A 40 -5.84 -9.12 0.34
CA GLY A 40 -6.54 -8.27 -0.63
C GLY A 40 -5.63 -7.71 -1.74
N VAL A 41 -4.44 -7.23 -1.39
CA VAL A 41 -3.53 -6.54 -2.34
C VAL A 41 -2.51 -7.47 -2.98
N GLY A 42 -2.10 -8.52 -2.26
CA GLY A 42 -1.01 -9.39 -2.69
C GLY A 42 -1.25 -10.00 -4.07
N ILE A 43 -2.48 -10.45 -4.35
CA ILE A 43 -2.83 -11.04 -5.65
C ILE A 43 -2.76 -10.02 -6.79
N SER A 44 -3.15 -8.77 -6.53
CA SER A 44 -3.15 -7.69 -7.53
C SER A 44 -1.72 -7.28 -7.88
N VAL A 45 -0.87 -7.09 -6.86
CA VAL A 45 0.54 -6.73 -7.03
C VAL A 45 1.34 -7.86 -7.69
N LEU A 46 1.10 -9.12 -7.30
CA LEU A 46 1.69 -10.28 -7.97
C LEU A 46 1.27 -10.37 -9.44
N GLY A 47 0.00 -10.09 -9.75
CA GLY A 47 -0.48 -9.97 -11.12
C GLY A 47 0.28 -8.91 -11.93
N GLY A 48 0.45 -7.72 -11.37
CA GLY A 48 1.22 -6.63 -12.01
C GLY A 48 2.70 -6.98 -12.23
N ALA A 49 3.32 -7.67 -11.26
CA ALA A 49 4.70 -8.16 -11.40
C ALA A 49 4.80 -9.25 -12.47
N LEU A 50 3.82 -10.16 -12.56
CA LEU A 50 3.74 -11.18 -13.60
C LEU A 50 3.55 -10.57 -14.99
N THR A 51 2.72 -9.52 -15.13
CA THR A 51 2.58 -8.81 -16.40
C THR A 51 3.88 -8.09 -16.79
N THR A 52 4.60 -7.54 -15.81
CA THR A 52 5.92 -6.91 -16.04
C THR A 52 6.95 -7.96 -16.50
N ALA A 53 6.96 -9.14 -15.87
CA ALA A 53 7.75 -10.27 -16.31
C ALA A 53 7.35 -10.71 -17.73
N GLY A 54 6.05 -10.81 -18.00
CA GLY A 54 5.49 -11.12 -19.30
C GLY A 54 5.90 -10.14 -20.39
N ALA A 55 5.99 -8.85 -20.08
CA ALA A 55 6.47 -7.80 -20.99
C ALA A 55 7.99 -7.88 -21.23
N ALA A 56 8.77 -8.37 -20.26
CA ALA A 56 10.21 -8.59 -20.41
C ALA A 56 10.54 -9.80 -21.31
N LEU A 57 9.68 -10.84 -21.35
CA LEU A 57 9.88 -12.04 -22.17
C LEU A 57 10.07 -11.78 -23.69
N PRO A 58 9.19 -11.05 -24.39
CA PRO A 58 9.38 -10.74 -25.81
C PRO A 58 10.56 -9.78 -26.04
N LEU A 59 10.91 -8.96 -25.04
CA LEU A 59 12.08 -8.09 -25.07
C LEU A 59 13.40 -8.88 -25.06
N ILE A 60 13.43 -10.00 -24.34
CA ILE A 60 14.56 -10.94 -24.28
C ILE A 60 14.67 -11.74 -25.59
N PHE A 61 13.54 -12.06 -26.24
CA PHE A 61 13.50 -12.81 -27.50
C PHE A 61 13.88 -11.98 -28.75
N ALA A 62 14.21 -10.70 -28.60
CA ALA A 62 14.67 -9.83 -29.69
C ALA A 62 16.22 -9.69 -29.66
N PRO A 63 16.98 -10.58 -30.34
CA PRO A 63 18.45 -10.64 -30.23
C PRO A 63 19.20 -9.45 -30.84
N ASN A 64 18.53 -8.62 -31.65
CA ASN A 64 19.17 -7.54 -32.42
C ASN A 64 19.63 -6.35 -31.56
N PHE A 65 19.16 -6.22 -30.32
CA PHE A 65 19.45 -5.06 -29.48
C PHE A 65 19.87 -5.48 -28.07
N GLN A 66 21.19 -5.52 -27.83
CA GLN A 66 21.78 -5.85 -26.52
C GLN A 66 21.27 -4.97 -25.38
N PHE A 67 20.91 -3.72 -25.67
CA PHE A 67 20.31 -2.81 -24.69
C PHE A 67 18.95 -3.29 -24.17
N PHE A 68 18.09 -3.80 -25.05
CA PHE A 68 16.74 -4.25 -24.68
C PHE A 68 16.77 -5.56 -23.88
N HIS A 69 17.64 -6.49 -24.26
CA HIS A 69 17.82 -7.75 -23.53
C HIS A 69 18.27 -7.51 -22.09
N GLN A 70 19.31 -6.70 -21.90
CA GLN A 70 19.85 -6.42 -20.58
C GLN A 70 18.87 -5.60 -19.72
N ALA A 71 18.18 -4.61 -20.31
CA ALA A 71 17.14 -3.86 -19.62
C ALA A 71 15.95 -4.74 -19.18
N GLY A 72 15.49 -5.66 -20.03
CA GLY A 72 14.40 -6.59 -19.71
C GLY A 72 14.71 -7.50 -18.53
N VAL A 73 15.90 -8.12 -18.52
CA VAL A 73 16.35 -8.97 -17.41
C VAL A 73 16.48 -8.17 -16.11
N PHE A 74 17.02 -6.95 -16.17
CA PHE A 74 17.12 -6.08 -14.99
C PHE A 74 15.75 -5.67 -14.45
N ILE A 75 14.79 -5.31 -15.31
CA ILE A 75 13.42 -4.93 -14.91
C ILE A 75 12.71 -6.10 -14.23
N PHE A 76 12.87 -7.32 -14.76
CA PHE A 76 12.33 -8.52 -14.14
C PHE A 76 12.91 -8.76 -12.74
N PHE A 77 14.24 -8.67 -12.59
CA PHE A 77 14.90 -8.84 -11.31
C PHE A 77 14.44 -7.81 -10.28
N VAL A 78 14.40 -6.52 -10.63
CA VAL A 78 13.97 -5.47 -9.70
C VAL A 78 12.50 -5.61 -9.30
N ALA A 79 11.61 -5.99 -10.22
CA ALA A 79 10.20 -6.22 -9.90
C ALA A 79 10.05 -7.37 -8.89
N PHE A 80 10.73 -8.49 -9.13
CA PHE A 80 10.68 -9.65 -8.24
C PHE A 80 11.29 -9.36 -6.87
N PHE A 81 12.49 -8.76 -6.84
CA PHE A 81 13.18 -8.43 -5.59
C PHE A 81 12.45 -7.34 -4.82
N GLY A 82 11.90 -6.33 -5.50
CA GLY A 82 11.10 -5.25 -4.91
C GLY A 82 9.80 -5.76 -4.31
N LEU A 83 9.14 -6.72 -4.96
CA LEU A 83 7.94 -7.37 -4.44
C LEU A 83 8.25 -8.16 -3.17
N ILE A 84 9.28 -9.02 -3.19
CA ILE A 84 9.70 -9.80 -2.01
C ILE A 84 10.07 -8.86 -0.87
N PHE A 85 10.85 -7.82 -1.15
CA PHE A 85 11.28 -6.85 -0.16
C PHE A 85 10.08 -6.09 0.44
N SER A 86 9.11 -5.67 -0.38
CA SER A 86 7.90 -5.03 0.12
C SER A 86 7.06 -6.00 0.97
N LEU A 87 6.91 -7.27 0.58
CA LEU A 87 6.19 -8.25 1.39
C LEU A 87 6.89 -8.56 2.72
N PHE A 88 8.20 -8.79 2.71
CA PHE A 88 8.95 -9.23 3.89
C PHE A 88 9.39 -8.09 4.79
N LEU A 89 9.53 -6.87 4.29
CA LEU A 89 9.92 -5.73 5.10
C LEU A 89 8.70 -4.91 5.52
N LEU A 90 7.84 -4.52 4.57
CA LEU A 90 6.75 -3.60 4.85
C LEU A 90 5.66 -4.23 5.73
N ILE A 91 5.29 -5.49 5.49
CA ILE A 91 4.18 -6.14 6.23
C ILE A 91 4.51 -6.37 7.70
N PRO A 92 5.66 -6.95 8.08
CA PRO A 92 6.01 -7.01 9.50
C PRO A 92 6.27 -5.62 10.09
N LEU A 93 6.75 -4.66 9.30
CA LEU A 93 6.87 -3.26 9.76
C LEU A 93 5.49 -2.64 10.06
N LEU A 94 4.49 -2.86 9.20
CA LEU A 94 3.09 -2.49 9.42
C LEU A 94 2.46 -3.28 10.58
N MET A 95 2.92 -4.50 10.86
CA MET A 95 2.42 -5.29 11.98
C MET A 95 2.99 -4.80 13.34
N VAL A 96 4.24 -4.32 13.36
CA VAL A 96 4.92 -3.83 14.56
C VAL A 96 4.68 -2.34 14.82
N CYS A 97 4.71 -1.52 13.76
CA CYS A 97 4.55 -0.05 13.82
C CYS A 97 3.26 0.43 13.13
N GLY A 98 2.30 -0.46 12.88
CA GLY A 98 1.03 -0.09 12.28
C GLY A 98 0.19 0.77 13.22
N PRO A 99 -0.28 1.94 12.78
CA PRO A 99 -1.26 2.69 13.56
C PRO A 99 -2.54 1.87 13.73
N GLU A 100 -2.99 1.74 14.99
CA GLU A 100 -4.27 1.14 15.37
C GLU A 100 -5.28 2.25 15.66
N GLY A 101 -6.45 2.19 15.02
CA GLY A 101 -7.55 3.15 15.22
C GLY A 101 -7.22 4.57 14.77
N GLU A 102 -7.52 5.56 15.61
CA GLU A 102 -7.35 7.02 15.37
C GLU A 102 -5.89 7.51 15.58
N THR A 103 -4.95 6.60 15.85
CA THR A 103 -3.55 6.96 16.10
C THR A 103 -2.86 7.29 14.78
N GLY A 104 -2.71 8.57 14.45
CA GLY A 104 -2.16 9.02 13.16
C GLY A 104 -3.11 9.89 12.35
N ASP A 105 -4.26 10.28 12.92
CA ASP A 105 -5.13 11.26 12.31
C ASP A 105 -4.37 12.60 12.11
N VAL A 106 -3.97 12.85 10.86
CA VAL A 106 -3.44 14.14 10.43
C VAL A 106 -4.43 15.26 10.74
N VAL A 107 -5.75 14.98 10.81
CA VAL A 107 -6.76 15.96 11.22
C VAL A 107 -6.71 16.24 12.73
N ALA A 108 -6.42 15.27 13.60
CA ALA A 108 -6.22 15.49 15.04
C ALA A 108 -4.92 16.26 15.32
N ILE A 109 -3.83 15.92 14.62
CA ILE A 109 -2.55 16.64 14.71
C ILE A 109 -2.71 18.05 14.15
N PHE A 110 -3.35 18.22 12.98
CA PHE A 110 -3.60 19.52 12.38
C PHE A 110 -4.62 20.34 13.18
N ARG A 111 -5.62 19.73 13.84
CA ARG A 111 -6.51 20.40 14.82
C ARG A 111 -5.76 20.83 16.06
N GLY A 112 -4.83 20.02 16.57
CA GLY A 112 -3.97 20.38 17.70
C GLY A 112 -3.04 21.55 17.37
N VAL A 113 -2.40 21.51 16.19
CA VAL A 113 -1.57 22.60 15.68
C VAL A 113 -2.42 23.85 15.37
N ARG A 114 -3.63 23.69 14.82
CA ARG A 114 -4.55 24.79 14.51
C ARG A 114 -5.19 25.40 15.77
N ALA A 115 -5.39 24.60 16.82
CA ALA A 115 -5.83 25.05 18.14
C ALA A 115 -4.73 25.80 18.89
N LEU A 116 -3.47 25.36 18.76
CA LEU A 116 -2.30 26.09 19.26
C LEU A 116 -2.03 27.40 18.48
N CYS A 117 -2.35 27.44 17.19
CA CYS A 117 -2.24 28.64 16.34
C CYS A 117 -3.44 29.60 16.43
N GLY A 118 -4.35 29.46 17.41
CA GLY A 118 -5.29 30.52 17.78
C GLY A 118 -6.46 30.78 16.82
N HIS A 119 -6.71 29.94 15.81
CA HIS A 119 -7.91 30.08 14.98
C HIS A 119 -9.01 29.14 15.48
N LYS A 120 -9.92 29.66 16.31
CA LYS A 120 -11.19 29.03 16.69
C LYS A 120 -11.92 28.61 15.40
N PRO A 121 -12.16 27.31 15.12
CA PRO A 121 -13.10 26.95 14.08
C PRO A 121 -14.51 26.98 14.68
N ALA A 122 -15.40 27.63 13.94
CA ALA A 122 -16.81 27.65 14.19
C ALA A 122 -17.38 26.22 14.17
N GLN A 123 -18.38 26.04 15.03
CA GLN A 123 -19.30 24.94 15.10
C GLN A 123 -19.93 24.66 13.73
N ASP A 124 -19.51 23.58 13.08
CA ASP A 124 -20.35 22.87 12.12
C ASP A 124 -20.74 21.53 12.77
N ASP A 125 -21.72 21.69 13.65
CA ASP A 125 -22.68 20.67 14.06
C ASP A 125 -23.26 19.99 12.83
N LYS A 126 -22.96 18.69 12.63
CA LYS A 126 -23.93 17.60 12.43
C LYS A 126 -23.26 16.24 12.70
N ALA A 127 -23.26 15.84 13.95
CA ALA A 127 -23.74 14.49 14.27
C ALA A 127 -25.18 14.69 14.77
N PRO A 128 -26.11 13.75 14.55
CA PRO A 128 -26.22 12.74 15.59
C PRO A 128 -26.70 11.35 15.12
N THR A 129 -26.13 10.33 15.75
CA THR A 129 -26.88 9.31 16.54
C THR A 129 -27.63 8.23 15.73
N THR A 130 -27.16 6.97 15.70
CA THR A 130 -27.26 5.90 16.73
C THR A 130 -28.28 4.84 16.32
N GLN A 131 -27.90 3.58 16.54
CA GLN A 131 -28.66 2.38 16.94
C GLN A 131 -28.12 1.19 16.14
N GLY A 132 -27.48 0.17 16.71
CA GLY A 132 -27.77 -0.48 17.98
C GLY A 132 -28.66 -1.70 17.72
N GLY A 133 -28.02 -2.87 17.58
CA GLY A 133 -28.49 -4.25 17.80
C GLY A 133 -29.96 -4.64 17.56
N ALA A 134 -30.18 -5.72 16.80
CA ALA A 134 -31.01 -6.86 17.21
C ALA A 134 -31.03 -7.97 16.14
N THR A 135 -30.79 -9.19 16.62
CA THR A 135 -31.34 -10.50 16.22
C THR A 135 -32.57 -10.52 15.30
N ARG A 136 -32.68 -11.59 14.48
CA ARG A 136 -33.88 -12.40 14.08
C ARG A 136 -33.84 -12.72 12.56
N SER A 137 -33.35 -13.90 12.13
CA SER A 137 -34.16 -15.10 11.78
C SER A 137 -35.38 -14.75 10.90
N GLU A 138 -35.35 -15.00 9.59
CA GLU A 138 -35.95 -16.14 8.85
C GLU A 138 -36.42 -15.59 7.47
N PRO A 139 -36.92 -16.41 6.51
CA PRO A 139 -36.93 -17.87 6.42
C PRO A 139 -36.08 -18.43 5.26
#